data_AF-A0A7J4G4C3-F1
#
_entry.id   AF-A0A7J4G4C3-F1
#
_cell.length_a   1.000
_cell.length_b   1.000
_cell.length_c   1.000
_cell.angle_alpha   90.00
_cell.angle_beta   90.00
_cell.angle_gamma   90.00
#
_symmetry.space_group_name_H-M   'P 1'
#
loop_
_entity.id
_entity.type
_entity.pdbx_description
1 polymer ?
#
loop_
_entity_poly.entity_id
_entity_poly.type
_entity_poly.pdbx_seq_one_letter_code
_entity_poly.pdbx_strand_id
1 'polypeptide(L)'
;MTLRIDCSRVRWDDIHVKESHPKKPLDKHIKEVKNFYEELRSLFRIYRIDDEIDLLIDLVIQYHDMGKLHPRWRVGKKGARHSEYSVLWLLCNRDSLNRTLNSYSICRNGFIKTLYMLIFKHHSTINLTPPSVKDHNLRKVFSNDMIWHDYYEYIKNLDFKDRIRLADLYGLFKIADILSADPRYIENRDILQSPTPIKVEDVKYIVSNGGIDKERWIEQTALKDLNNLALLRAYTGWGKTTASLLYTVDKEPVKIFYLLPTITAINKFYEKLRS
;
A
#
# COMPACT_ATOMS: atom_id res chain seq x y z
N MET A 1 18.47 2.52 27.41
CA MET A 1 19.65 3.32 27.03
C MET A 1 19.23 4.33 25.96
N THR A 2 19.12 5.61 26.31
CA THR A 2 18.63 6.67 25.41
C THR A 2 19.80 7.14 24.54
N LEU A 3 19.87 6.66 23.29
CA LEU A 3 20.83 7.18 22.31
C LEU A 3 20.61 8.70 22.15
N ARG A 4 21.51 9.51 22.70
CA ARG A 4 21.52 10.96 22.50
C ARG A 4 22.05 11.24 21.10
N ILE A 5 21.14 11.50 20.18
CA ILE A 5 21.49 12.10 18.89
C ILE A 5 21.59 13.60 19.13
N ASP A 6 22.68 14.22 18.68
CA ASP A 6 22.80 15.67 18.70
C ASP A 6 21.88 16.28 17.63
N CYS A 7 20.67 16.61 18.07
CA CYS A 7 19.62 17.18 17.24
C CYS A 7 19.73 18.71 17.11
N SER A 8 20.61 19.36 17.87
CA SER A 8 20.78 20.82 17.86
C SER A 8 21.44 21.36 16.59
N ARG A 9 22.02 20.47 15.77
CA ARG A 9 22.76 20.85 14.55
C ARG A 9 21.92 20.88 13.26
N VAL A 10 20.68 20.39 13.29
CA VAL A 10 19.84 20.32 12.09
C VAL A 10 18.71 21.34 12.19
N ARG A 11 18.81 22.42 11.39
CA ARG A 11 17.71 23.34 11.18
C ARG A 11 16.80 22.79 10.10
N TRP A 12 15.68 22.22 10.50
CA TRP A 12 14.66 21.69 9.59
C TRP A 12 13.91 22.84 8.90
N ASP A 13 13.59 22.66 7.63
CA ASP A 13 12.78 23.62 6.88
C ASP A 13 11.30 23.58 7.33
N ASP A 14 10.55 24.63 7.01
CA ASP A 14 9.11 24.72 7.29
C ASP A 14 8.30 23.77 6.39
N ILE A 15 7.43 22.95 7.00
CA ILE A 15 6.58 21.98 6.31
C ILE A 15 5.57 22.59 5.34
N HIS A 16 5.12 23.83 5.61
CA HIS A 16 4.15 24.53 4.78
C HIS A 16 4.79 25.22 3.56
N VAL A 17 6.13 25.35 3.57
CA VAL A 17 6.88 26.04 2.51
C VAL A 17 7.74 25.05 1.71
N LYS A 18 8.33 24.05 2.37
CA LYS A 18 9.25 23.10 1.75
C LYS A 18 8.51 22.23 0.75
N GLU A 19 8.87 22.37 -0.52
CA GLU A 19 8.33 21.53 -1.58
C GLU A 19 8.77 20.07 -1.44
N SER A 20 7.81 19.15 -1.44
CA SER A 20 8.02 17.70 -1.49
C SER A 20 8.05 17.16 -2.92
N HIS A 21 7.35 17.87 -3.82
CA HIS A 21 7.27 17.68 -5.26
C HIS A 21 7.19 19.07 -5.91
N PRO A 22 7.44 19.21 -7.23
CA PRO A 22 7.35 20.51 -7.89
C PRO A 22 6.02 21.20 -7.59
N LYS A 23 6.07 22.43 -7.04
CA LYS A 23 4.89 23.24 -6.68
C LYS A 23 3.96 22.62 -5.62
N LYS A 24 4.46 21.67 -4.82
CA LYS A 24 3.67 20.99 -3.79
C LYS A 24 4.39 20.99 -2.44
N PRO A 25 3.92 21.78 -1.46
CA PRO A 25 4.41 21.72 -0.08
C PRO A 25 4.28 20.33 0.54
N LEU A 26 5.13 20.02 1.52
CA LEU A 26 5.13 18.72 2.19
C LEU A 26 3.83 18.45 2.96
N ASP A 27 3.28 19.43 3.66
CA ASP A 27 2.04 19.26 4.42
C ASP A 27 0.85 18.90 3.51
N LYS A 28 0.78 19.53 2.33
CA LYS A 28 -0.22 19.23 1.30
C LYS A 28 -0.09 17.80 0.81
N HIS A 29 1.12 17.34 0.51
CA HIS A 29 1.37 15.97 0.09
C HIS A 29 0.93 14.96 1.15
N ILE A 30 1.29 15.16 2.43
CA ILE A 30 0.88 14.24 3.51
C ILE A 30 -0.65 14.17 3.64
N LYS A 31 -1.36 15.31 3.50
CA LYS A 31 -2.83 15.35 3.48
C LYS A 31 -3.40 14.57 2.30
N GLU A 32 -2.82 14.71 1.11
CA GLU A 32 -3.22 13.98 -0.08
C GLU A 32 -3.01 12.46 0.07
N VAL A 33 -1.86 12.03 0.63
CA VAL A 33 -1.60 10.61 0.95
C VAL A 33 -2.67 10.08 1.90
N LYS A 34 -3.01 10.82 2.96
CA LYS A 34 -4.04 10.41 3.91
C LYS A 34 -5.40 10.25 3.25
N ASN A 35 -5.80 11.20 2.39
CA ASN A 35 -7.08 11.12 1.69
C ASN A 35 -7.13 9.90 0.75
N PHE A 36 -6.09 9.70 -0.07
CA PHE A 36 -6.03 8.52 -0.94
C PHE A 36 -6.03 7.20 -0.17
N TYR A 37 -5.33 7.16 0.97
CA TYR A 37 -5.31 5.99 1.83
C TYR A 37 -6.72 5.64 2.33
N GLU A 38 -7.49 6.62 2.82
CA GLU A 38 -8.88 6.38 3.28
C GLU A 38 -9.81 5.99 2.13
N GLU A 39 -9.65 6.59 0.95
CA GLU A 39 -10.42 6.23 -0.24
C GLU A 39 -10.13 4.78 -0.69
N LEU A 40 -8.85 4.39 -0.72
CA LEU A 40 -8.43 3.03 -1.03
C LEU A 40 -8.97 2.03 0.01
N ARG A 41 -8.91 2.36 1.30
CA ARG A 41 -9.50 1.52 2.35
C ARG A 41 -10.98 1.30 2.15
N SER A 42 -11.72 2.38 1.87
CA SER A 42 -13.15 2.31 1.59
C SER A 42 -13.43 1.44 0.37
N LEU A 43 -12.67 1.64 -0.71
CA LEU A 43 -12.80 0.88 -1.95
C LEU A 43 -12.58 -0.62 -1.71
N PHE A 44 -11.53 -1.00 -0.97
CA PHE A 44 -11.24 -2.40 -0.63
C PHE A 44 -12.03 -2.94 0.56
N ARG A 45 -12.98 -2.16 1.11
CA ARG A 45 -13.82 -2.53 2.27
C ARG A 45 -12.98 -2.95 3.49
N ILE A 46 -11.83 -2.30 3.69
CA ILE A 46 -10.94 -2.52 4.85
C ILE A 46 -11.27 -1.48 5.93
N TYR A 47 -12.20 -1.86 6.81
CA TYR A 47 -12.71 -0.97 7.86
C TYR A 47 -11.68 -0.68 8.96
N ARG A 48 -11.75 0.52 9.54
CA ARG A 48 -11.00 0.88 10.74
C ARG A 48 -11.52 0.09 11.92
N ILE A 49 -10.59 -0.44 12.70
CA ILE A 49 -10.90 -1.00 14.02
C ILE A 49 -10.16 -0.25 15.13
N ASP A 50 -9.44 0.83 14.76
CA ASP A 50 -8.80 1.81 15.65
C ASP A 50 -7.91 1.19 16.71
N ASP A 51 -7.10 0.23 16.28
CA ASP A 51 -6.14 -0.48 17.11
C ASP A 51 -4.69 0.00 16.88
N GLU A 52 -3.74 -0.73 17.49
CA GLU A 52 -2.31 -0.45 17.39
C GLU A 52 -1.82 -0.42 15.92
N ILE A 53 -2.33 -1.30 15.05
CA ILE A 53 -1.90 -1.35 13.63
C ILE A 53 -2.44 -0.16 12.85
N ASP A 54 -3.71 0.22 13.04
CA ASP A 54 -4.28 1.41 12.40
C ASP A 54 -3.49 2.67 12.79
N LEU A 55 -3.18 2.82 14.08
CA LEU A 55 -2.35 3.93 14.55
C LEU A 55 -0.94 3.90 13.95
N LEU A 56 -0.32 2.72 13.89
CA LEU A 56 1.02 2.57 13.32
C LEU A 56 1.06 3.09 11.88
N ILE A 57 0.06 2.75 11.06
CA ILE A 57 -0.02 3.21 9.68
C ILE A 57 -0.33 4.70 9.59
N ASP A 58 -1.19 5.24 10.46
CA ASP A 58 -1.45 6.68 10.53
C ASP A 58 -0.19 7.49 10.84
N LEU A 59 0.64 7.00 11.77
CA LEU A 59 1.94 7.59 12.08
C LEU A 59 2.93 7.44 10.92
N VAL A 60 2.93 6.31 10.20
CA VAL A 60 3.74 6.15 8.98
C VAL A 60 3.34 7.21 7.95
N ILE A 61 2.04 7.36 7.65
CA ILE A 61 1.54 8.37 6.71
C ILE A 61 1.99 9.77 7.14
N GLN A 62 1.85 10.10 8.42
CA GLN A 62 2.22 11.41 8.95
C GLN A 62 3.72 11.71 8.84
N TYR A 63 4.59 10.72 9.04
CA TYR A 63 6.01 10.96 9.24
C TYR A 63 6.94 10.41 8.16
N HIS A 64 6.45 9.59 7.21
CA HIS A 64 7.30 8.91 6.21
C HIS A 64 8.22 9.86 5.43
N ASP A 65 7.74 11.07 5.16
CA ASP A 65 8.42 12.06 4.32
C ASP A 65 8.99 13.28 5.07
N MET A 66 8.95 13.30 6.40
CA MET A 66 9.49 14.43 7.18
C MET A 66 10.97 14.69 6.95
N GLY A 67 11.73 13.68 6.53
CA GLY A 67 13.12 13.82 6.12
C GLY A 67 13.34 14.73 4.91
N LYS A 68 12.28 15.05 4.13
CA LYS A 68 12.32 16.04 3.06
C LYS A 68 12.55 17.46 3.61
N LEU A 69 12.24 17.72 4.88
CA LEU A 69 12.56 18.98 5.56
C LEU A 69 14.06 19.17 5.83
N HIS A 70 14.87 18.12 5.64
CA HIS A 70 16.30 18.22 5.85
C HIS A 70 16.92 19.17 4.80
N PRO A 71 17.78 20.15 5.17
CA PRO A 71 18.33 21.13 4.22
C PRO A 71 19.13 20.52 3.05
N ARG A 72 19.70 19.33 3.27
CA ARG A 72 20.43 18.57 2.24
C ARG A 72 19.51 17.92 1.21
N TRP A 73 18.23 17.70 1.56
CA TRP A 73 17.23 17.17 0.65
C TRP A 73 16.55 18.30 -0.12
N ARG A 74 16.41 18.11 -1.44
CA ARG A 74 15.74 19.03 -2.36
C ARG A 74 15.14 18.24 -3.52
N VAL A 75 14.02 18.72 -4.07
CA VAL A 75 13.38 18.16 -5.26
C VAL A 75 14.40 18.07 -6.41
N GLY A 76 14.42 16.93 -7.11
CA GLY A 76 15.30 16.69 -8.26
C GLY A 76 16.78 16.38 -7.93
N LYS A 77 17.24 16.57 -6.68
CA LYS A 77 18.62 16.26 -6.29
C LYS A 77 18.79 14.77 -5.98
N LYS A 78 19.55 14.06 -6.81
CA LYS A 78 19.93 12.66 -6.57
C LYS A 78 20.81 12.54 -5.31
N GLY A 79 20.53 11.55 -4.46
CA GLY A 79 21.42 11.10 -3.39
C GLY A 79 21.01 11.43 -1.95
N ALA A 80 20.04 12.33 -1.73
CA ALA A 80 19.51 12.55 -0.38
C ALA A 80 18.39 11.52 -0.09
N ARG A 81 18.66 10.58 0.82
CA ARG A 81 17.68 9.58 1.26
C ARG A 81 16.81 10.15 2.35
N HIS A 82 15.65 10.70 1.99
CA HIS A 82 14.76 11.30 2.99
C HIS A 82 14.20 10.28 3.95
N SER A 83 14.02 9.00 3.58
CA SER A 83 13.56 7.97 4.53
C SER A 83 14.49 7.82 5.74
N GLU A 84 15.80 7.93 5.54
CA GLU A 84 16.79 7.96 6.63
C GLU A 84 16.57 9.21 7.51
N TYR A 85 16.43 10.37 6.88
CA TYR A 85 16.19 11.64 7.59
C TYR A 85 14.82 11.72 8.27
N SER A 86 13.79 11.01 7.80
CA SER A 86 12.48 10.96 8.45
C SER A 86 12.59 10.27 9.81
N VAL A 87 13.36 9.18 9.90
CA VAL A 87 13.67 8.54 11.17
C VAL A 87 14.49 9.47 12.07
N LEU A 88 15.49 10.16 11.53
CA LEU A 88 16.25 11.16 12.27
C LEU A 88 15.35 12.27 12.83
N TRP A 89 14.42 12.77 12.02
CA TRP A 89 13.47 13.80 12.40
C TRP A 89 12.65 13.35 13.61
N LEU A 90 12.10 12.13 13.58
CA LEU A 90 11.33 11.58 14.71
C LEU A 90 12.17 11.44 15.98
N LEU A 91 13.42 11.01 15.84
CA LEU A 91 14.33 10.90 16.98
C LEU A 91 14.66 12.26 17.60
N CYS A 92 14.68 13.32 16.79
CA CYS A 92 14.90 14.69 17.25
C CYS A 92 13.63 15.38 17.76
N ASN A 93 12.45 14.95 17.32
CA ASN A 93 11.17 15.52 17.68
C ASN A 93 10.32 14.54 18.51
N ARG A 94 10.97 13.75 19.37
CA ARG A 94 10.32 12.70 20.17
C ARG A 94 9.18 13.21 21.03
N ASP A 95 9.24 14.46 21.52
CA ASP A 95 8.15 15.02 22.33
C ASP A 95 6.86 15.19 21.53
N SER A 96 6.94 15.42 20.22
CA SER A 96 5.77 15.41 19.35
C SER A 96 5.17 14.00 19.25
N LEU A 97 6.03 13.00 19.00
CA LEU A 97 5.60 11.60 18.94
C LEU A 97 5.03 11.11 20.28
N ASN A 98 5.70 11.40 21.40
CA ASN A 98 5.28 10.99 22.74
C ASN A 98 3.92 11.59 23.12
N ARG A 99 3.64 12.85 22.76
CA ARG A 99 2.31 13.44 22.97
C ARG A 99 1.23 12.63 22.25
N THR A 100 1.48 12.22 21.01
CA THR A 100 0.57 11.34 20.27
C THR A 100 0.48 9.96 20.91
N LEU A 101 1.59 9.30 21.25
CA LEU A 101 1.56 7.95 21.83
C LEU A 101 0.87 7.90 23.20
N ASN A 102 1.06 8.93 24.02
CA ASN A 102 0.44 9.04 25.34
C ASN A 102 -1.09 9.09 25.25
N SER A 103 -1.66 9.72 24.22
CA SER A 103 -3.12 9.74 24.04
C SER A 103 -3.72 8.37 23.72
N TYR A 104 -2.91 7.43 23.23
CA TYR A 104 -3.31 6.06 22.91
C TYR A 104 -2.89 5.03 23.96
N SER A 105 -2.28 5.46 25.08
CA SER A 105 -1.75 4.55 26.12
C SER A 105 -0.75 3.50 25.59
N ILE A 106 -0.02 3.82 24.51
CA ILE A 106 0.94 2.88 23.91
C ILE A 106 2.33 3.11 24.51
N CYS A 107 2.84 2.10 25.21
CA CYS A 107 4.16 2.12 25.86
C CYS A 107 5.00 0.90 25.49
N ARG A 108 5.00 0.49 24.21
CA ARG A 108 5.80 -0.65 23.74
C ARG A 108 6.99 -0.16 22.92
N ASN A 109 8.21 -0.46 23.39
CA ASN A 109 9.44 -0.18 22.64
C ASN A 109 9.43 -0.83 21.24
N GLY A 110 8.80 -2.01 21.10
CA GLY A 110 8.60 -2.69 19.83
C GLY A 110 7.80 -1.86 18.81
N PHE A 111 6.73 -1.20 19.25
CA PHE A 111 5.89 -0.36 18.40
C PHE A 111 6.68 0.78 17.74
N ILE A 112 7.39 1.57 18.57
CA ILE A 112 8.14 2.74 18.11
C ILE A 112 9.24 2.33 17.13
N LYS A 113 9.93 1.21 17.40
CA LYS A 113 10.99 0.70 16.53
C LYS A 113 10.42 0.14 15.23
N THR A 114 9.25 -0.49 15.28
CA THR A 114 8.51 -0.89 14.08
C THR A 114 8.11 0.34 13.25
N LEU A 115 7.62 1.41 13.87
CA LEU A 115 7.34 2.68 13.19
C LEU A 115 8.57 3.21 12.46
N TYR A 116 9.73 3.25 13.12
CA TYR A 116 10.99 3.67 12.49
C TYR A 116 11.36 2.79 11.30
N MET A 117 11.19 1.47 11.42
CA MET A 117 11.52 0.53 10.34
C MET A 117 10.59 0.67 9.14
N LEU A 118 9.29 0.84 9.37
CA LEU A 118 8.31 1.08 8.31
C LEU A 118 8.61 2.40 7.59
N ILE A 119 8.83 3.50 8.33
CA ILE A 119 9.24 4.78 7.74
C ILE A 119 10.56 4.63 6.96
N PHE A 120 11.55 3.93 7.49
CA PHE A 120 12.81 3.72 6.79
C PHE A 120 12.61 2.98 5.46
N LYS A 121 11.72 1.97 5.45
CA LYS A 121 11.51 1.05 4.33
C LYS A 121 10.42 1.49 3.34
N HIS A 122 9.81 2.67 3.46
CA HIS A 122 8.69 3.06 2.57
C HIS A 122 9.04 3.10 1.07
N HIS A 123 10.30 3.34 0.68
CA HIS A 123 10.75 3.22 -0.72
C HIS A 123 11.24 1.81 -1.12
N SER A 124 11.14 0.82 -0.23
CA SER A 124 11.72 -0.52 -0.42
C SER A 124 10.76 -1.64 0.03
N THR A 125 11.16 -2.89 -0.17
CA THR A 125 10.41 -4.05 0.33
C THR A 125 10.49 -4.10 1.85
N ILE A 126 9.34 -4.34 2.51
CA ILE A 126 9.35 -4.74 3.91
C ILE A 126 9.94 -6.14 3.95
N ASN A 127 11.12 -6.27 4.52
CA ASN A 127 11.76 -7.55 4.79
C ASN A 127 12.40 -7.52 6.17
N LEU A 128 12.73 -8.70 6.66
CA LEU A 128 13.38 -8.88 7.96
C LEU A 128 14.90 -8.74 7.83
N THR A 129 15.39 -8.03 6.81
CA THR A 129 16.83 -7.80 6.60
C THR A 129 17.26 -6.48 7.25
N PRO A 130 18.38 -6.46 7.99
CA PRO A 130 18.96 -5.25 8.54
C PRO A 130 19.04 -4.10 7.51
N PRO A 131 18.65 -2.87 7.90
CA PRO A 131 18.72 -1.73 7.00
C PRO A 131 20.17 -1.37 6.68
N SER A 132 20.47 -1.15 5.40
CA SER A 132 21.76 -0.57 4.99
C SER A 132 21.70 0.95 5.11
N VAL A 133 22.16 1.46 6.25
CA VAL A 133 22.18 2.90 6.55
C VAL A 133 23.45 3.53 6.01
N LYS A 134 23.30 4.61 5.23
CA LYS A 134 24.46 5.34 4.68
C LYS A 134 24.87 6.51 5.57
N ASP A 135 23.92 7.17 6.23
CA ASP A 135 24.23 8.27 7.14
C ASP A 135 24.98 7.78 8.40
N HIS A 136 26.13 8.39 8.69
CA HIS A 136 27.00 7.98 9.80
C HIS A 136 26.34 8.15 11.18
N ASN A 137 25.50 9.18 11.37
CA ASN A 137 24.82 9.40 12.65
C ASN A 137 23.71 8.37 12.85
N LEU A 138 22.98 8.05 11.78
CA LEU A 138 21.96 7.00 11.82
C LEU A 138 22.57 5.61 11.88
N ARG A 139 23.77 5.37 11.32
CA ARG A 139 24.48 4.11 11.49
C ARG A 139 24.57 3.75 12.97
N LYS A 140 24.98 4.66 13.85
CA LYS A 140 25.03 4.38 15.30
C LYS A 140 23.68 4.01 15.92
N VAL A 141 22.58 4.54 15.36
CA VAL A 141 21.22 4.28 15.81
C VAL A 141 20.75 2.90 15.37
N PHE A 142 21.05 2.52 14.12
CA PHE A 142 20.66 1.25 13.53
C PHE A 142 21.66 0.11 13.75
N SER A 143 22.94 0.42 14.02
CA SER A 143 24.04 -0.53 14.27
C SER A 143 24.02 -1.08 15.69
N ASN A 144 23.17 -0.55 16.57
CA ASN A 144 23.05 -1.03 17.93
C ASN A 144 22.17 -2.29 18.02
N ASP A 145 21.85 -2.95 16.88
CA ASP A 145 21.03 -4.15 16.65
C ASP A 145 19.60 -4.16 17.24
N MET A 146 19.29 -3.30 18.21
CA MET A 146 18.04 -3.28 18.96
C MET A 146 16.85 -2.73 18.17
N ILE A 147 17.04 -1.93 17.12
CA ILE A 147 15.89 -1.44 16.32
C ILE A 147 15.37 -2.54 15.42
N TRP A 148 16.29 -3.21 14.71
CA TRP A 148 15.94 -4.37 13.92
C TRP A 148 15.33 -5.46 14.79
N HIS A 149 15.94 -5.74 15.96
CA HIS A 149 15.54 -6.88 16.80
C HIS A 149 14.15 -6.71 17.35
N ASP A 150 13.85 -5.56 17.94
CA ASP A 150 12.51 -5.31 18.44
C ASP A 150 11.48 -5.21 17.30
N TYR A 151 11.85 -4.71 16.11
CA TYR A 151 10.96 -4.75 14.95
C TYR A 151 10.64 -6.19 14.57
N TYR A 152 11.65 -7.05 14.45
CA TYR A 152 11.45 -8.46 14.13
C TYR A 152 10.61 -9.17 15.18
N GLU A 153 10.93 -8.99 16.46
CA GLU A 153 10.18 -9.59 17.57
C GLU A 153 8.74 -9.06 17.62
N TYR A 154 8.53 -7.76 17.39
CA TYR A 154 7.18 -7.20 17.29
C TYR A 154 6.37 -7.88 16.17
N ILE A 155 6.92 -7.94 14.95
CA ILE A 155 6.24 -8.56 13.80
C ILE A 155 6.01 -10.07 14.02
N LYS A 156 6.98 -10.77 14.63
CA LYS A 156 6.88 -12.21 14.91
C LYS A 156 5.81 -12.52 15.95
N ASN A 157 5.59 -11.62 16.91
CA ASN A 157 4.60 -11.78 17.96
C ASN A 157 3.17 -11.36 17.54
N LEU A 158 3.02 -10.70 16.39
CA LEU A 158 1.71 -10.50 15.78
C LEU A 158 1.12 -11.85 15.34
N ASP A 159 -0.19 -12.02 15.52
CA ASP A 159 -0.86 -13.19 14.99
C ASP A 159 -0.86 -13.18 13.44
N PHE A 160 -1.32 -14.26 12.82
CA PHE A 160 -1.32 -14.35 11.36
C PHE A 160 -2.23 -13.30 10.69
N LYS A 161 -3.39 -13.01 11.29
CA LYS A 161 -4.35 -12.04 10.74
C LYS A 161 -3.81 -10.62 10.81
N ASP A 162 -3.20 -10.26 11.94
CA ASP A 162 -2.57 -8.98 12.16
C ASP A 162 -1.37 -8.74 11.24
N ARG A 163 -0.58 -9.78 10.95
CA ARG A 163 0.50 -9.71 9.96
C ARG A 163 -0.02 -9.43 8.56
N ILE A 164 -1.10 -10.10 8.13
CA ILE A 164 -1.76 -9.82 6.84
C ILE A 164 -2.27 -8.39 6.84
N ARG A 165 -3.00 -7.98 7.88
CA ARG A 165 -3.58 -6.64 7.96
C ARG A 165 -2.52 -5.54 7.94
N LEU A 166 -1.42 -5.70 8.66
CA LEU A 166 -0.30 -4.76 8.60
C LEU A 166 0.29 -4.69 7.18
N ALA A 167 0.46 -5.83 6.51
CA ALA A 167 0.99 -5.88 5.14
C ALA A 167 0.04 -5.17 4.16
N ASP A 168 -1.27 -5.42 4.25
CA ASP A 168 -2.29 -4.82 3.39
C ASP A 168 -2.38 -3.31 3.61
N LEU A 169 -2.52 -2.86 4.86
CA LEU A 169 -2.63 -1.44 5.18
C LEU A 169 -1.36 -0.67 4.81
N TYR A 170 -0.19 -1.25 5.03
CA TYR A 170 1.05 -0.64 4.57
C TYR A 170 1.14 -0.61 3.04
N GLY A 171 0.70 -1.67 2.36
CA GLY A 171 0.57 -1.71 0.91
C GLY A 171 -0.30 -0.58 0.37
N LEU A 172 -1.48 -0.36 0.98
CA LEU A 172 -2.36 0.76 0.65
C LEU A 172 -1.68 2.11 0.86
N PHE A 173 -0.97 2.30 1.97
CA PHE A 173 -0.19 3.52 2.21
C PHE A 173 0.81 3.77 1.07
N LYS A 174 1.56 2.75 0.62
CA LYS A 174 2.53 2.93 -0.47
C LYS A 174 1.85 3.29 -1.80
N ILE A 175 0.68 2.70 -2.08
CA ILE A 175 -0.11 3.07 -3.26
C ILE A 175 -0.57 4.53 -3.13
N ALA A 176 -1.08 4.93 -1.96
CA ALA A 176 -1.50 6.31 -1.70
C ALA A 176 -0.36 7.33 -1.86
N ASP A 177 0.86 7.00 -1.39
CA ASP A 177 2.07 7.79 -1.62
C ASP A 177 2.32 8.00 -3.12
N ILE A 178 2.32 6.92 -3.89
CA ILE A 178 2.50 6.96 -5.36
C ILE A 178 1.41 7.79 -6.05
N LEU A 179 0.14 7.59 -5.69
CA LEU A 179 -0.97 8.33 -6.29
C LEU A 179 -0.90 9.82 -5.97
N SER A 180 -0.53 10.18 -4.74
CA SER A 180 -0.37 11.57 -4.32
C SER A 180 0.77 12.30 -5.02
N ALA A 181 1.77 11.58 -5.53
CA ALA A 181 2.91 12.18 -6.23
C ALA A 181 2.56 12.61 -7.66
N ASP A 182 1.48 12.08 -8.25
CA ASP A 182 1.13 12.29 -9.66
C ASP A 182 -0.12 13.19 -9.81
N PRO A 183 0.02 14.39 -10.41
CA PRO A 183 -1.11 15.31 -10.60
C PRO A 183 -2.31 14.71 -11.33
N ARG A 184 -2.09 13.72 -12.21
CA ARG A 184 -3.17 13.09 -12.99
C ARG A 184 -4.21 12.42 -12.10
N TYR A 185 -3.79 11.81 -11.00
CA TYR A 185 -4.71 11.14 -10.07
C TYR A 185 -5.33 12.11 -9.07
N ILE A 186 -4.71 13.26 -8.84
CA ILE A 186 -5.30 14.34 -8.03
C ILE A 186 -6.48 14.96 -8.77
N GLU A 187 -6.31 15.22 -10.06
CA GLU A 187 -7.32 15.84 -10.93
C GLU A 187 -8.38 14.85 -11.40
N ASN A 188 -7.99 13.60 -11.67
CA ASN A 188 -8.89 12.53 -12.09
C ASN A 188 -8.87 11.36 -11.09
N ARG A 189 -9.95 11.26 -10.29
CA ARG A 189 -10.14 10.23 -9.27
C ARG A 189 -10.91 9.00 -9.78
N ASP A 190 -11.12 8.89 -11.09
CA ASP A 190 -11.91 7.80 -11.68
C ASP A 190 -11.33 6.42 -11.38
N ILE A 191 -10.01 6.35 -11.16
CA ILE A 191 -9.30 5.13 -10.74
C ILE A 191 -9.76 4.55 -9.39
N LEU A 192 -10.47 5.34 -8.58
CA LEU A 192 -10.99 4.96 -7.26
C LEU A 192 -12.50 4.76 -7.25
N GLN A 193 -13.16 4.82 -8.41
CA GLN A 193 -14.58 4.55 -8.52
C GLN A 193 -14.87 3.08 -8.24
N SER A 194 -16.02 2.84 -7.59
CA SER A 194 -16.53 1.48 -7.43
C SER A 194 -16.79 0.86 -8.81
N PRO A 195 -16.42 -0.41 -9.01
CA PRO A 195 -16.58 -1.08 -10.29
C PRO A 195 -18.06 -1.13 -10.70
N THR A 196 -18.33 -0.94 -11.99
CA THR A 196 -19.63 -1.28 -12.56
C THR A 196 -19.85 -2.78 -12.44
N PRO A 197 -20.98 -3.26 -11.88
CA PRO A 197 -21.28 -4.68 -11.83
C PRO A 197 -21.26 -5.31 -13.22
N ILE A 198 -20.52 -6.42 -13.38
CA ILE A 198 -20.49 -7.19 -14.62
C ILE A 198 -21.79 -7.99 -14.72
N LYS A 199 -22.53 -7.81 -15.80
CA LYS A 199 -23.76 -8.54 -16.09
C LYS A 199 -23.50 -9.76 -16.95
N VAL A 200 -24.41 -10.72 -16.92
CA VAL A 200 -24.37 -11.91 -17.79
C VAL A 200 -24.35 -11.50 -19.26
N GLU A 201 -25.08 -10.44 -19.62
CA GLU A 201 -25.18 -9.90 -20.97
C GLU A 201 -23.83 -9.37 -21.48
N ASP A 202 -23.04 -8.74 -20.61
CA ASP A 202 -21.71 -8.24 -20.96
C ASP A 202 -20.79 -9.41 -21.34
N VAL A 203 -20.82 -10.48 -20.53
CA VAL A 203 -20.07 -11.71 -20.83
C VAL A 203 -20.59 -12.36 -22.11
N LYS A 204 -21.90 -12.41 -22.28
CA LYS A 204 -22.56 -12.97 -23.47
C LYS A 204 -22.11 -12.24 -24.73
N TYR A 205 -22.04 -10.91 -24.71
CA TYR A 205 -21.54 -10.10 -25.82
C TYR A 205 -20.11 -10.50 -26.19
N ILE A 206 -19.19 -10.51 -25.20
CA ILE A 206 -17.76 -10.88 -25.37
C ILE A 206 -17.57 -12.26 -26.00
N VAL A 207 -18.45 -13.22 -25.70
CA VAL A 207 -18.31 -14.61 -26.18
C VAL A 207 -19.15 -14.93 -27.42
N SER A 208 -20.16 -14.12 -27.73
CA SER A 208 -21.13 -14.39 -28.78
C SER A 208 -20.56 -14.35 -30.20
N ASN A 209 -19.39 -13.73 -30.40
CA ASN A 209 -18.68 -13.71 -31.70
C ASN A 209 -18.33 -15.12 -32.24
N GLY A 210 -18.42 -16.18 -31.43
CA GLY A 210 -18.21 -17.57 -31.86
C GLY A 210 -19.46 -18.47 -31.85
N GLY A 211 -20.65 -17.92 -31.57
CA GLY A 211 -21.86 -18.70 -31.29
C GLY A 211 -21.91 -19.29 -29.88
N ILE A 212 -23.12 -19.45 -29.34
CA ILE A 212 -23.34 -19.95 -27.97
C ILE A 212 -24.01 -21.32 -28.04
N ASP A 213 -23.31 -22.33 -27.56
CA ASP A 213 -23.87 -23.65 -27.24
C ASP A 213 -24.82 -23.50 -26.04
N LYS A 214 -26.12 -23.73 -26.26
CA LYS A 214 -27.16 -23.45 -25.26
C LYS A 214 -27.04 -24.31 -24.01
N GLU A 215 -26.78 -25.61 -24.18
CA GLU A 215 -26.66 -26.54 -23.04
C GLU A 215 -25.44 -26.17 -22.20
N ARG A 216 -24.32 -25.93 -22.86
CA ARG A 216 -23.08 -25.51 -22.19
C ARG A 216 -23.21 -24.15 -21.52
N TRP A 217 -23.94 -23.22 -22.12
CA TRP A 217 -24.18 -21.91 -21.53
C TRP A 217 -24.94 -22.00 -20.21
N ILE A 218 -25.93 -22.91 -20.13
CA ILE A 218 -26.68 -23.16 -18.88
C ILE A 218 -25.71 -23.67 -17.81
N GLU A 219 -24.87 -24.67 -18.13
CA GLU A 219 -23.86 -25.19 -17.20
C GLU A 219 -22.89 -24.10 -16.73
N GLN A 220 -22.37 -23.28 -17.65
CA GLN A 220 -21.40 -22.24 -17.34
C GLN A 220 -22.02 -21.09 -16.52
N THR A 221 -23.28 -20.75 -16.78
CA THR A 221 -23.98 -19.69 -16.04
C THR A 221 -24.23 -20.11 -14.60
N ALA A 222 -24.56 -21.38 -14.35
CA ALA A 222 -24.73 -21.91 -12.99
C ALA A 222 -23.45 -21.80 -12.13
N LEU A 223 -22.27 -21.67 -12.74
CA LEU A 223 -21.01 -21.50 -12.00
C LEU A 223 -20.89 -20.15 -11.30
N LYS A 224 -21.70 -19.14 -11.66
CA LYS A 224 -21.70 -17.84 -10.98
C LYS A 224 -22.11 -17.96 -9.51
N ASP A 225 -22.99 -18.92 -9.22
CA ASP A 225 -23.56 -19.16 -7.88
C ASP A 225 -22.61 -19.94 -6.96
N LEU A 226 -21.43 -20.34 -7.46
CA LEU A 226 -20.39 -20.94 -6.62
C LEU A 226 -19.83 -19.93 -5.62
N ASN A 227 -19.39 -20.43 -4.47
CA ASN A 227 -18.77 -19.65 -3.39
C ASN A 227 -17.48 -18.90 -3.83
N ASN A 228 -16.85 -18.18 -2.89
CA ASN A 228 -15.65 -17.36 -3.14
C ASN A 228 -14.43 -18.12 -3.68
N LEU A 229 -14.35 -19.43 -3.46
CA LEU A 229 -13.31 -20.29 -4.01
C LEU A 229 -13.95 -21.40 -4.86
N ALA A 230 -13.58 -21.47 -6.12
CA ALA A 230 -14.02 -22.50 -7.05
C ALA A 230 -12.85 -23.08 -7.84
N LEU A 231 -12.90 -24.38 -8.10
CA LEU A 231 -11.95 -25.09 -8.94
C LEU A 231 -12.69 -25.71 -10.12
N LEU A 232 -12.41 -25.24 -11.34
CA LEU A 232 -13.01 -25.76 -12.55
C LEU A 232 -12.03 -26.70 -13.27
N ARG A 233 -12.38 -27.98 -13.35
CA ARG A 233 -11.68 -28.97 -14.17
C ARG A 233 -12.50 -29.27 -15.42
N ALA A 234 -11.98 -28.87 -16.57
CA ALA A 234 -12.62 -29.16 -17.87
C ALA A 234 -11.56 -29.31 -18.98
N TYR A 235 -11.91 -30.05 -20.03
CA TYR A 235 -11.05 -30.26 -21.20
C TYR A 235 -10.82 -28.96 -22.01
N THR A 236 -9.84 -28.97 -22.91
CA THR A 236 -9.52 -27.82 -23.77
C THR A 236 -10.66 -27.57 -24.76
N GLY A 237 -11.07 -26.30 -24.95
CA GLY A 237 -12.21 -25.96 -25.80
C GLY A 237 -13.58 -26.01 -25.10
N TRP A 238 -13.67 -26.47 -23.85
CA TRP A 238 -14.92 -26.43 -23.08
C TRP A 238 -15.43 -24.99 -22.80
N GLY A 239 -14.57 -23.96 -22.88
CA GLY A 239 -14.96 -22.57 -22.58
C GLY A 239 -14.69 -22.13 -21.14
N LYS A 240 -13.62 -22.66 -20.52
CA LYS A 240 -13.16 -22.28 -19.16
C LYS A 240 -13.00 -20.76 -18.98
N THR A 241 -12.53 -20.06 -20.02
CA THR A 241 -12.40 -18.60 -20.00
C THR A 241 -13.75 -17.89 -19.87
N THR A 242 -14.77 -18.34 -20.61
CA THR A 242 -16.15 -17.85 -20.48
C THR A 242 -16.69 -18.10 -19.08
N ALA A 243 -16.51 -19.32 -18.57
CA ALA A 243 -16.89 -19.67 -17.21
C ALA A 243 -16.21 -18.78 -16.15
N SER A 244 -14.93 -18.43 -16.34
CA SER A 244 -14.22 -17.53 -15.41
C SER A 244 -14.74 -16.09 -15.42
N LEU A 245 -15.27 -15.62 -16.56
CA LEU A 245 -15.94 -14.32 -16.65
C LEU A 245 -17.30 -14.38 -15.95
N LEU A 246 -18.10 -15.41 -16.24
CA LEU A 246 -19.40 -15.62 -15.58
C LEU A 246 -19.26 -15.79 -14.07
N TYR A 247 -18.19 -16.43 -13.59
CA TYR A 247 -17.91 -16.59 -12.17
C TYR A 247 -17.78 -15.26 -11.41
N THR A 248 -17.44 -14.16 -12.10
CA THR A 248 -17.31 -12.82 -11.49
C THR A 248 -18.60 -12.02 -11.48
N VAL A 249 -19.62 -12.48 -12.21
CA VAL A 249 -20.96 -11.87 -12.23
C VAL A 249 -21.55 -11.94 -10.82
N ASP A 250 -22.23 -10.88 -10.42
CA ASP A 250 -22.88 -10.73 -9.10
C ASP A 250 -21.94 -10.79 -7.87
N LYS A 251 -20.61 -10.88 -8.06
CA LYS A 251 -19.61 -10.90 -6.96
C LYS A 251 -19.02 -9.55 -6.60
N GLU A 252 -19.38 -8.50 -7.34
CA GLU A 252 -18.94 -7.11 -7.13
C GLU A 252 -17.42 -6.94 -6.84
N PRO A 253 -16.50 -7.58 -7.59
CA PRO A 253 -15.08 -7.43 -7.30
C PRO A 253 -14.61 -6.02 -7.65
N VAL A 254 -13.91 -5.34 -6.72
CA VAL A 254 -13.26 -4.04 -6.96
C VAL A 254 -12.41 -4.05 -8.23
N LYS A 255 -11.66 -5.14 -8.44
CA LYS A 255 -10.82 -5.36 -9.61
C LYS A 255 -10.63 -6.84 -9.84
N ILE A 256 -10.55 -7.24 -11.12
CA ILE A 256 -10.31 -8.63 -11.52
C ILE A 256 -8.92 -8.75 -12.13
N PHE A 257 -8.15 -9.71 -11.66
CA PHE A 257 -6.83 -10.05 -12.20
C PHE A 257 -6.91 -11.40 -12.91
N TYR A 258 -6.76 -11.39 -14.24
CA TYR A 258 -6.66 -12.61 -15.03
C TYR A 258 -5.19 -13.04 -15.13
N LEU A 259 -4.87 -14.17 -14.48
CA LEU A 259 -3.55 -14.78 -14.54
C LEU A 259 -3.51 -15.80 -15.66
N LEU A 260 -2.73 -15.52 -16.70
CA LEU A 260 -2.59 -16.35 -17.88
C LEU A 260 -1.13 -16.82 -18.03
N PRO A 261 -0.91 -18.05 -18.54
CA PRO A 261 0.40 -18.68 -18.48
C PRO A 261 1.43 -18.08 -19.45
N THR A 262 1.00 -17.37 -20.50
CA THR A 262 1.90 -16.84 -21.54
C THR A 262 1.45 -15.47 -22.04
N ILE A 263 2.40 -14.67 -22.53
CA ILE A 263 2.14 -13.37 -23.17
C ILE A 263 1.17 -13.51 -24.35
N THR A 264 1.30 -14.57 -25.15
CA THR A 264 0.38 -14.85 -26.26
C THR A 264 -1.06 -15.07 -25.79
N ALA A 265 -1.26 -15.79 -24.69
CA ALA A 265 -2.58 -15.97 -24.09
C ALA A 265 -3.14 -14.65 -23.56
N ILE A 266 -2.29 -13.83 -22.93
CA ILE A 266 -2.66 -12.48 -22.46
C ILE A 266 -3.14 -11.62 -23.62
N ASN A 267 -2.37 -11.49 -24.69
CA ASN A 267 -2.72 -10.67 -25.83
C ASN A 267 -4.03 -11.13 -26.48
N LYS A 268 -4.19 -12.44 -26.72
CA LYS A 268 -5.43 -12.99 -27.29
C LYS A 268 -6.65 -12.72 -26.41
N PHE A 269 -6.50 -12.85 -25.09
CA PHE A 269 -7.60 -12.59 -24.17
C PHE A 269 -7.93 -11.10 -24.10
N TYR A 270 -6.92 -10.23 -24.11
CA TYR A 270 -7.08 -8.79 -24.09
C TYR A 270 -7.82 -8.26 -25.33
N GLU A 271 -7.44 -8.73 -26.52
CA GLU A 271 -8.14 -8.37 -27.77
C GLU A 271 -9.61 -8.83 -27.73
N LYS A 272 -9.87 -10.01 -27.17
CA LYS A 272 -11.24 -10.52 -27.00
C LYS A 272 -12.09 -9.67 -26.05
N LEU A 273 -11.49 -9.04 -25.04
CA LEU A 273 -12.22 -8.13 -24.14
C LEU A 273 -12.52 -6.76 -24.77
N ARG A 274 -11.85 -6.41 -25.86
CA ARG A 274 -11.99 -5.13 -26.56
C ARG A 274 -12.90 -5.18 -27.79
N SER A 275 -13.20 -6.37 -28.30
CA SER A 275 -14.14 -6.63 -29.40
C SER A 275 -15.58 -6.64 -28.92
#